data_AF-A0A1U7DAU4-F1
#
_entry.id   AF-A0A1U7DAU4-F1
#
_cell.length_a   1.000
_cell.length_b   1.000
_cell.length_c   1.000
_cell.angle_alpha   90.00
_cell.angle_beta   90.00
_cell.angle_gamma   90.00
#
_symmetry.space_group_name_H-M   'P 1'
#
loop_
_entity.id
_entity.type
_entity.pdbx_description
1 polymer ?
#
loop_
_entity_poly.entity_id
_entity_poly.type
_entity_poly.pdbx_seq_one_letter_code
_entity_poly.pdbx_strand_id
1 'polypeptide(L)'
;MTRPDVSNRSLGVMLIVSWLALLLFQPLTEAWDDRPPQRPWIDVSLQLDGDHVLYTRMIKRVLRGDWTARVQISTGEGWRTVCDDSGAWTYRPETSGTLGMTFDRFTGGCPQPSGVHRVCVDYVMEDLRGRRRIFGPFCSEGG
;
A
#
# COMPACT_ATOMS: atom_id res chain seq x y z
N MET A 1 48.09 20.45 -42.36
CA MET A 1 46.71 19.94 -42.24
C MET A 1 46.40 19.75 -40.76
N THR A 2 45.75 20.73 -40.13
CA THR A 2 45.27 20.64 -38.74
C THR A 2 43.89 19.98 -38.75
N ARG A 3 43.79 18.75 -38.22
CA ARG A 3 42.51 18.07 -38.04
C ARG A 3 41.67 18.89 -37.05
N PRO A 4 40.43 19.28 -37.39
CA PRO A 4 39.62 20.11 -36.51
C PRO A 4 39.26 19.35 -35.23
N ASP A 5 39.18 20.14 -34.16
CA ASP A 5 38.96 19.88 -32.73
C ASP A 5 37.58 19.27 -32.41
N VAL A 6 37.15 18.27 -33.20
CA VAL A 6 35.84 17.63 -33.08
C VAL A 6 35.81 16.64 -31.91
N SER A 7 36.98 16.08 -31.55
CA SER A 7 37.11 15.06 -30.50
C SER A 7 36.84 15.58 -29.09
N ASN A 8 37.29 16.79 -28.75
CA ASN A 8 37.11 17.36 -27.40
C ASN A 8 35.68 17.86 -27.19
N ARG A 9 35.07 18.44 -28.23
CA ARG A 9 33.65 18.86 -28.19
C ARG A 9 32.72 17.65 -28.08
N SER A 10 32.96 16.57 -28.82
CA SER A 10 32.12 15.37 -28.73
C SER A 10 32.26 14.66 -27.39
N LEU A 11 33.49 14.56 -26.84
CA LEU A 11 33.73 14.03 -25.49
C LEU A 11 33.03 14.87 -24.41
N GLY A 12 33.11 16.19 -24.49
CA GLY A 12 32.44 17.10 -23.55
C GLY A 12 30.91 16.96 -23.60
N VAL A 13 30.34 16.87 -24.80
CA VAL A 13 28.89 16.65 -24.97
C VAL A 13 28.48 15.28 -24.41
N MET A 14 29.23 14.21 -24.68
CA MET A 14 28.94 12.88 -24.13
C MET A 14 29.00 12.88 -22.60
N LEU A 15 29.98 13.55 -21.99
CA LEU A 15 30.07 13.67 -20.53
C LEU A 15 28.86 14.38 -19.93
N ILE A 16 28.40 15.48 -20.55
CA ILE A 16 27.21 16.21 -20.09
C ILE A 16 25.96 15.34 -20.23
N VAL A 17 25.80 14.62 -21.34
CA VAL A 17 24.65 13.72 -21.55
C VAL A 17 24.67 12.56 -20.55
N SER A 18 25.82 11.92 -20.32
CA SER A 18 25.96 10.86 -19.32
C SER A 18 25.69 11.36 -17.91
N TRP A 19 26.14 12.57 -17.57
CA TRP A 19 25.88 13.17 -16.27
C TRP A 19 24.39 13.51 -16.08
N LEU A 20 23.73 14.09 -17.09
CA LEU A 20 22.28 14.31 -17.09
C LEU A 20 21.51 13.01 -16.97
N ALA A 21 21.93 11.95 -17.66
CA ALA A 21 21.30 10.64 -17.56
C ALA A 21 21.40 10.07 -16.13
N LEU A 22 22.54 10.21 -15.45
CA LEU A 22 22.69 9.78 -14.06
C LEU A 22 21.81 10.59 -13.10
N LEU A 23 21.72 11.91 -13.30
CA LEU A 23 20.85 12.77 -12.48
C LEU A 23 19.37 12.45 -12.67
N LEU A 24 18.97 12.09 -13.89
CA LEU A 24 17.59 11.77 -14.22
C LEU A 24 17.22 10.32 -13.91
N PHE A 25 18.20 9.41 -13.73
CA PHE A 25 17.93 8.00 -13.52
C PHE A 25 17.15 7.74 -12.22
N GLN A 26 17.61 8.29 -11.09
CA GLN A 26 16.92 8.15 -9.80
C GLN A 26 15.47 8.67 -9.84
N PRO A 27 15.18 9.93 -10.24
CA PRO A 27 13.81 10.42 -10.27
C PRO A 27 12.94 9.66 -11.27
N LEU A 28 13.49 9.15 -12.39
CA LEU A 28 12.73 8.29 -13.30
C LEU A 28 12.36 6.97 -12.65
N THR A 29 13.30 6.31 -11.95
CA THR A 29 13.03 5.04 -11.29
C THR A 29 12.00 5.18 -10.18
N GLU A 30 12.07 6.25 -9.38
CA GLU A 30 11.06 6.54 -8.36
C GLU A 30 9.68 6.84 -8.97
N ALA A 31 9.64 7.64 -10.04
CA ALA A 31 8.40 7.94 -10.75
C ALA A 31 7.80 6.71 -11.44
N TRP A 32 8.65 5.79 -11.90
CA TRP A 32 8.25 4.53 -12.51
C TRP A 32 7.71 3.55 -11.46
N ASP A 33 8.39 3.41 -10.32
CA ASP A 33 7.95 2.60 -9.18
C ASP A 33 6.65 3.11 -8.55
N ASP A 34 6.36 4.40 -8.65
CA ASP A 34 5.14 5.02 -8.14
C ASP A 34 3.92 4.88 -9.07
N ARG A 35 4.07 4.20 -10.22
CA ARG A 35 2.97 3.95 -11.16
C ARG A 35 1.91 3.02 -10.55
N PRO A 36 0.63 3.46 -10.48
CA PRO A 36 -0.43 2.81 -9.72
C PRO A 36 -0.70 1.32 -10.02
N PRO A 37 -0.69 0.83 -11.28
CA PRO A 37 -1.12 -0.55 -11.54
C PRO A 37 -0.05 -1.60 -11.21
N GLN A 38 1.20 -1.22 -11.00
CA GLN A 38 2.28 -2.21 -10.89
C GLN A 38 2.58 -2.62 -9.44
N ARG A 39 2.50 -1.70 -8.47
CA ARG A 39 2.94 -1.95 -7.08
C ARG A 39 2.24 -1.02 -6.07
N PRO A 40 1.18 -1.46 -5.37
CA PRO A 40 0.55 -0.64 -4.33
C PRO A 40 1.54 -0.38 -3.17
N TRP A 41 1.38 0.76 -2.48
CA TRP A 41 2.23 1.14 -1.34
C TRP A 41 2.02 0.24 -0.12
N ILE A 42 0.77 -0.22 0.02
CA ILE A 42 0.32 -1.21 0.98
C ILE A 42 -0.51 -2.25 0.24
N ASP A 43 -0.29 -3.52 0.54
CA ASP A 43 -1.12 -4.63 0.07
C ASP A 43 -1.50 -5.49 1.26
N VAL A 44 -2.76 -5.95 1.30
CA VAL A 44 -3.34 -6.60 2.48
C VAL A 44 -4.14 -7.83 2.09
N SER A 45 -3.90 -8.90 2.85
CA SER A 45 -4.70 -10.12 2.83
C SER A 45 -5.25 -10.36 4.23
N LEU A 46 -6.54 -10.72 4.30
CA LEU A 46 -7.25 -11.01 5.53
C LEU A 46 -7.78 -12.44 5.47
N GLN A 47 -7.65 -13.15 6.57
CA GLN A 47 -8.28 -14.45 6.77
C GLN A 47 -8.88 -14.50 8.17
N LEU A 48 -10.08 -15.05 8.28
CA LEU A 48 -10.74 -15.30 9.56
C LEU A 48 -10.32 -16.69 10.05
N ASP A 49 -9.84 -16.75 11.29
CA ASP A 49 -9.45 -17.99 11.97
C ASP A 49 -10.09 -18.00 13.37
N GLY A 50 -11.29 -18.56 13.47
CA GLY A 50 -12.09 -18.53 14.70
C GLY A 50 -12.41 -17.09 15.15
N ASP A 51 -11.93 -16.74 16.35
CA ASP A 51 -12.04 -15.41 16.96
C ASP A 51 -10.87 -14.47 16.59
N HIS A 52 -9.97 -14.91 15.71
CA HIS A 52 -8.83 -14.15 15.25
C HIS A 52 -8.95 -13.75 13.77
N VAL A 53 -8.33 -12.62 13.45
CA VAL A 53 -8.09 -12.15 12.09
C VAL A 53 -6.60 -12.28 11.81
N LEU A 54 -6.25 -13.13 10.85
CA LEU A 54 -4.91 -13.20 10.29
C LEU A 54 -4.77 -12.08 9.27
N TYR A 55 -4.06 -11.04 9.66
CA TYR A 55 -3.85 -9.83 8.90
C TYR A 55 -2.43 -9.81 8.33
N THR A 56 -2.31 -10.09 7.03
CA THR A 56 -1.04 -10.04 6.32
C THR A 56 -0.93 -8.74 5.55
N ARG A 57 0.16 -7.99 5.76
CA ARG A 57 0.41 -6.72 5.08
C ARG A 57 1.81 -6.63 4.50
N MET A 58 1.91 -6.12 3.27
CA MET A 58 3.17 -5.72 2.65
C MET A 58 3.25 -4.21 2.60
N ILE A 59 4.22 -3.62 3.29
CA ILE A 59 4.43 -2.16 3.37
C ILE A 59 5.78 -1.83 2.75
N LYS A 60 5.79 -1.02 1.68
CA LYS A 60 7.03 -0.73 0.92
C LYS A 60 7.81 0.47 1.43
N ARG A 61 7.15 1.36 2.16
CA ARG A 61 7.73 2.63 2.64
C ARG A 61 6.99 3.09 3.89
N VAL A 62 7.53 4.09 4.57
CA VAL A 62 6.85 4.72 5.70
C VAL A 62 5.62 5.47 5.19
N LEU A 63 4.46 5.14 5.74
CA LEU A 63 3.16 5.72 5.44
C LEU A 63 2.48 6.11 6.75
N ARG A 64 1.76 7.22 6.73
CA ARG A 64 0.83 7.58 7.80
C ARG A 64 -0.56 7.57 7.21
N GLY A 65 -1.53 6.98 7.89
CA GLY A 65 -2.86 6.94 7.34
C GLY A 65 -3.92 6.47 8.30
N ASP A 66 -5.13 6.70 7.85
CA ASP A 66 -6.35 6.24 8.50
C ASP A 66 -6.73 4.87 7.93
N TRP A 67 -7.24 4.01 8.78
CA TRP A 67 -7.81 2.73 8.43
C TRP A 67 -9.29 2.72 8.81
N THR A 68 -10.10 2.03 8.01
CA THR A 68 -11.51 1.79 8.32
C THR A 68 -11.77 0.30 8.19
N ALA A 69 -12.16 -0.35 9.29
CA ALA A 69 -12.58 -1.75 9.30
C ALA A 69 -14.11 -1.82 9.24
N ARG A 70 -14.64 -2.72 8.40
CA ARG A 70 -16.07 -2.92 8.18
C ARG A 70 -16.39 -4.40 8.34
N VAL A 71 -17.26 -4.71 9.30
CA VAL A 71 -17.83 -6.05 9.48
C VAL A 71 -19.10 -6.14 8.66
N GLN A 72 -19.15 -7.12 7.77
CA GLN A 72 -20.28 -7.33 6.87
C GLN A 72 -20.86 -8.73 7.02
N ILE A 73 -22.18 -8.82 7.01
CA ILE A 73 -22.91 -10.10 6.98
C ILE A 73 -23.47 -10.34 5.58
N SER A 74 -23.59 -11.61 5.21
CA SER A 74 -24.25 -11.99 3.95
C SER A 74 -25.76 -11.80 4.07
N THR A 75 -26.38 -11.17 3.06
CA THR A 75 -27.84 -11.00 2.96
C THR A 75 -28.46 -11.85 1.84
N GLY A 76 -27.70 -12.81 1.29
CA GLY A 76 -28.10 -13.60 0.12
C GLY A 76 -27.97 -12.86 -1.22
N GLU A 77 -28.33 -11.58 -1.27
CA GLU A 77 -28.18 -10.72 -2.45
C GLU A 77 -26.86 -9.92 -2.48
N GLY A 78 -26.10 -9.97 -1.38
CA GLY A 78 -24.86 -9.23 -1.24
C GLY A 78 -24.35 -9.21 0.19
N TRP A 79 -23.58 -8.17 0.51
CA TRP A 79 -22.98 -7.96 1.82
C TRP A 79 -23.47 -6.66 2.42
N ARG A 80 -23.95 -6.72 3.66
CA ARG A 80 -24.39 -5.55 4.42
C ARG A 80 -23.44 -5.29 5.58
N THR A 81 -22.94 -4.06 5.68
CA THR A 81 -22.18 -3.61 6.85
C THR A 81 -23.10 -3.55 8.08
N VAL A 82 -22.66 -4.17 9.17
CA VAL A 82 -23.37 -4.19 10.46
C VAL A 82 -22.64 -3.43 11.55
N CYS A 83 -21.33 -3.28 11.41
CA CYS A 83 -20.48 -2.50 12.28
C CYS A 83 -19.27 -2.03 11.49
N ASP A 84 -18.80 -0.83 11.80
CA ASP A 84 -17.59 -0.26 11.27
C ASP A 84 -16.91 0.61 12.31
N ASP A 85 -15.58 0.67 12.25
CA ASP A 85 -14.78 1.57 13.05
C ASP A 85 -13.53 2.01 12.29
N SER A 86 -12.92 3.08 12.75
CA SER A 86 -11.77 3.68 12.11
C SER A 86 -10.71 4.14 13.12
N GLY A 87 -9.48 4.24 12.65
CA GLY A 87 -8.40 4.76 13.46
C GLY A 87 -7.23 5.24 12.60
N ALA A 88 -6.22 5.80 13.25
CA ALA A 88 -5.01 6.27 12.60
C ALA A 88 -3.82 5.42 13.02
N TRP A 89 -2.92 5.14 12.07
CA TRP A 89 -1.67 4.45 12.37
C TRP A 89 -0.52 4.90 11.47
N THR A 90 0.71 4.64 11.91
CA THR A 90 1.91 4.82 11.10
C THR A 90 2.45 3.45 10.69
N TYR A 91 2.41 3.17 9.40
CA TYR A 91 2.85 1.92 8.81
C TYR A 91 4.29 2.06 8.35
N ARG A 92 5.12 1.10 8.71
CA ARG A 92 6.53 1.09 8.32
C ARG A 92 6.91 -0.25 7.69
N PRO A 93 7.93 -0.31 6.81
CA PRO A 93 8.35 -1.56 6.19
C PRO A 93 8.65 -2.67 7.20
N GLU A 94 9.20 -2.32 8.37
CA GLU A 94 9.54 -3.25 9.45
C GLU A 94 8.31 -3.88 10.11
N THR A 95 7.14 -3.28 9.91
CA THR A 95 5.86 -3.79 10.43
C THR A 95 5.11 -4.67 9.42
N SER A 96 5.73 -4.97 8.28
CA SER A 96 5.22 -5.92 7.28
C SER A 96 5.21 -7.35 7.83
N GLY A 97 4.38 -8.21 7.22
CA GLY A 97 4.23 -9.61 7.59
C GLY A 97 2.81 -9.93 8.05
N THR A 98 2.65 -11.12 8.62
CA THR A 98 1.39 -11.63 9.13
C THR A 98 1.29 -11.39 10.63
N LEU A 99 0.17 -10.82 11.05
CA LEU A 99 -0.18 -10.60 12.45
C LEU A 99 -1.51 -11.29 12.73
N GLY A 100 -1.56 -12.10 13.77
CA GLY A 100 -2.82 -12.55 14.37
C GLY A 100 -3.31 -11.51 15.36
N MET A 101 -4.54 -11.04 15.20
CA MET A 101 -5.21 -10.14 16.13
C MET A 101 -6.57 -10.71 16.48
N THR A 102 -7.05 -10.49 17.70
CA THR A 102 -8.45 -10.82 18.02
C THR A 102 -9.39 -10.01 17.14
N PHE A 103 -10.57 -10.56 16.86
CA PHE A 103 -11.56 -9.92 16.00
C PHE A 103 -11.93 -8.52 16.50
N ASP A 104 -12.17 -8.37 17.80
CA ASP A 104 -12.47 -7.08 18.43
C ASP A 104 -11.35 -6.07 18.17
N ARG A 105 -10.09 -6.49 18.36
CA ARG A 105 -8.95 -5.59 18.28
C ARG A 105 -8.67 -5.17 16.85
N PHE A 106 -8.84 -6.08 15.89
CA PHE A 106 -8.68 -5.76 14.47
C PHE A 106 -9.76 -4.79 13.98
N THR A 107 -11.00 -4.98 14.45
CA THR A 107 -12.16 -4.22 13.98
C THR A 107 -12.44 -2.95 14.77
N GLY A 108 -11.64 -2.61 15.78
CA GLY A 108 -11.88 -1.46 16.66
C GLY A 108 -12.95 -1.67 17.75
N GLY A 109 -13.40 -2.91 17.94
CA GLY A 109 -14.38 -3.29 18.96
C GLY A 109 -15.71 -3.77 18.39
N CYS A 110 -15.80 -4.03 17.09
CA CYS A 110 -17.01 -4.62 16.53
C CYS A 110 -17.24 -6.04 17.07
N PRO A 111 -18.49 -6.38 17.45
CA PRO A 111 -18.82 -7.74 17.83
C PRO A 111 -18.76 -8.67 16.61
N GLN A 112 -18.22 -9.88 16.81
CA GLN A 112 -18.18 -10.90 15.77
C GLN A 112 -19.59 -11.47 15.54
N PRO A 113 -20.13 -11.44 14.31
CA PRO A 113 -21.43 -12.06 14.01
C PRO A 113 -21.37 -13.59 14.12
N SER A 114 -22.50 -14.21 14.49
CA SER A 114 -22.62 -15.67 14.59
C SER A 114 -22.88 -16.38 13.25
N GLY A 115 -23.27 -15.64 12.21
CA GLY A 115 -23.53 -16.17 10.87
C GLY A 115 -22.40 -15.88 9.88
N VAL A 116 -22.60 -16.24 8.61
CA VAL A 116 -21.63 -15.98 7.53
C VAL A 116 -21.31 -14.50 7.46
N HIS A 117 -20.04 -14.18 7.69
CA HIS A 117 -19.55 -12.82 7.75
C HIS A 117 -18.18 -12.68 7.08
N ARG A 118 -17.83 -11.44 6.76
CA ARG A 118 -16.50 -11.07 6.32
C ARG A 118 -16.09 -9.76 6.97
N VAL A 119 -14.79 -9.56 7.07
CA VAL A 119 -14.22 -8.29 7.50
C VAL A 119 -13.51 -7.68 6.32
N CYS A 120 -13.79 -6.41 6.05
CA CYS A 120 -13.09 -5.62 5.05
C CYS A 120 -12.34 -4.49 5.72
N VAL A 121 -11.18 -4.13 5.17
CA VAL A 121 -10.43 -2.94 5.60
C VAL A 121 -10.07 -2.10 4.39
N ASP A 122 -10.25 -0.79 4.52
CA ASP A 122 -9.71 0.19 3.58
C ASP A 122 -8.76 1.14 4.31
N TYR A 123 -7.89 1.76 3.52
CA TYR A 123 -6.90 2.69 4.03
C TYR A 123 -6.86 3.96 3.22
N VAL A 124 -6.66 5.08 3.91
CA VAL A 124 -6.28 6.34 3.31
C VAL A 124 -4.89 6.70 3.80
N MET A 125 -3.89 6.51 2.94
CA MET A 125 -2.48 6.62 3.29
C MET A 125 -1.83 7.84 2.66
N GLU A 126 -0.93 8.46 3.40
CA GLU A 126 -0.06 9.55 2.99
C GLU A 126 1.40 9.13 3.16
N ASP A 127 2.23 9.37 2.14
CA ASP A 127 3.68 9.16 2.23
C ASP A 127 4.42 10.38 2.80
N LEU A 128 5.72 10.23 3.09
CA LEU A 128 6.54 11.33 3.61
C LEU A 128 6.70 12.52 2.63
N ARG A 129 6.26 12.38 1.37
CA ARG A 129 6.26 13.44 0.36
C ARG A 129 4.89 14.12 0.27
N GLY A 130 3.95 13.82 1.19
CA GLY A 130 2.61 14.41 1.26
C GLY A 130 1.63 13.85 0.23
N ARG A 131 1.94 12.72 -0.42
CA ARG A 131 1.05 12.14 -1.44
C ARG A 131 0.04 11.23 -0.78
N ARG A 132 -1.25 11.56 -0.92
CA ARG A 132 -2.38 10.81 -0.35
C ARG A 132 -3.01 9.87 -1.37
N ARG A 133 -3.30 8.62 -1.00
CA ARG A 133 -3.96 7.60 -1.83
C ARG A 133 -4.87 6.69 -0.99
N ILE A 134 -5.86 6.09 -1.66
CA ILE A 134 -6.81 5.13 -1.07
C ILE A 134 -6.42 3.71 -1.49
N PHE A 135 -6.49 2.75 -0.58
CA PHE A 135 -6.20 1.33 -0.80
C PHE A 135 -7.34 0.45 -0.28
N GLY A 136 -7.60 -0.65 -0.98
CA GLY A 136 -8.69 -1.58 -0.67
C GLY A 136 -10.00 -1.24 -1.41
N PRO A 137 -11.14 -1.74 -0.93
CA PRO A 137 -11.29 -2.57 0.26
C PRO A 137 -10.62 -3.94 0.09
N PHE A 138 -9.86 -4.36 1.10
CA PHE A 138 -9.33 -5.71 1.21
C PHE A 138 -10.27 -6.48 2.12
N CYS A 139 -10.89 -7.54 1.62
CA CYS A 139 -11.87 -8.32 2.38
C CYS A 139 -11.34 -9.72 2.66
N SER A 140 -11.69 -10.26 3.83
CA SER A 140 -11.50 -11.68 4.10
C SER A 140 -12.35 -12.51 3.15
N GLU A 141 -11.86 -13.69 2.79
CA GLU A 141 -12.73 -14.73 2.24
C GLU A 141 -13.79 -15.07 3.31
N GLY A 142 -15.05 -15.21 2.91
CA GLY A 142 -16.16 -15.35 3.85
C GLY A 142 -15.99 -16.59 4.72
N GLY A 143 -16.07 -16.41 6.04
CA GLY A 143 -16.06 -17.49 7.04
C GLY A 143 -17.46 -17.98 7.37
#